data_AF-A0A1L9V467-F1
#
_entry.id   AF-A0A1L9V467-F1
#
_cell.length_a   1.000
_cell.length_b   1.000
_cell.length_c   1.000
_cell.angle_alpha   90.00
_cell.angle_beta   90.00
_cell.angle_gamma   90.00
#
_symmetry.space_group_name_H-M   'P 1'
#
loop_
_entity.id
_entity.type
_entity.pdbx_description
1 polymer ?
#
loop_
_entity_poly.entity_id
_entity_poly.type
_entity_poly.pdbx_seq_one_letter_code
_entity_poly.pdbx_strand_id
1 'polypeptide(L)'
;MNKTSFRTEWENPTLMQVANGSTSFTAKQHVIQLPQANQWVSFVVHLPFTQDHPMYLHGHDFLILASGYGDFDSSSITQSSLVNAPRRDIAMLPASGYLAIAFRTDNPGAWLMHCRIAWHTSEGFAVQILERKSEISIDRTQLHSTCINWNKYVAAKDVGQHDSGV
;
A
#
# COMPACT_ATOMS: atom_id res chain seq x y z
N MET A 1 4.03 0.35 9.77
CA MET A 1 5.28 0.10 8.99
C MET A 1 6.21 1.30 9.15
N ASN A 2 7.54 1.16 9.14
CA ASN A 2 8.49 2.29 9.31
C ASN A 2 8.17 3.25 10.47
N LYS A 3 7.79 2.70 11.64
CA LYS A 3 7.38 3.44 12.86
C LYS A 3 6.11 4.30 12.72
N THR A 4 5.36 4.12 11.64
CA THR A 4 4.08 4.81 11.39
C THR A 4 2.95 3.79 11.28
N SER A 5 1.89 3.98 12.05
CA SER A 5 0.61 3.27 11.83
C SER A 5 -0.19 4.01 10.78
N PHE A 6 -0.59 3.29 9.73
CA PHE A 6 -1.39 3.83 8.65
C PHE A 6 -2.76 4.31 9.16
N ARG A 7 -3.22 5.44 8.65
CA ARG A 7 -4.59 5.90 8.80
C ARG A 7 -5.01 6.70 7.57
N THR A 8 -6.10 6.28 6.94
CA THR A 8 -6.72 7.00 5.83
C THR A 8 -7.56 8.18 6.34
N GLU A 9 -7.99 9.03 5.41
CA GLU A 9 -8.94 10.12 5.61
C GLU A 9 -10.18 9.83 4.75
N TRP A 10 -11.24 9.28 5.34
CA TRP A 10 -12.45 8.88 4.59
C TRP A 10 -13.11 10.05 3.87
N GLU A 11 -13.10 11.23 4.48
CA GLU A 11 -13.68 12.46 3.94
C GLU A 11 -12.81 13.12 2.87
N ASN A 12 -11.53 12.73 2.79
CA ASN A 12 -10.55 13.31 1.89
C ASN A 12 -9.59 12.23 1.34
N PRO A 13 -10.10 11.25 0.59
CA PRO A 13 -9.31 10.12 0.13
C PRO A 13 -8.15 10.58 -0.77
N THR A 14 -7.09 9.79 -0.90
CA THR A 14 -5.90 10.20 -1.66
C THR A 14 -6.19 10.59 -3.09
N LEU A 15 -7.12 9.91 -3.78
CA LEU A 15 -7.52 10.31 -5.14
C LEU A 15 -8.20 11.69 -5.16
N MET A 16 -8.95 12.08 -4.11
CA MET A 16 -9.51 13.42 -4.00
C MET A 16 -8.40 14.45 -3.79
N GLN A 17 -7.41 14.14 -2.95
CA GLN A 17 -6.23 15.00 -2.74
C GLN A 17 -5.43 15.18 -4.03
N VAL A 18 -5.21 14.12 -4.80
CA VAL A 18 -4.56 14.16 -6.12
C VAL A 18 -5.38 14.99 -7.10
N ALA A 19 -6.69 14.76 -7.17
CA ALA A 19 -7.59 15.53 -8.02
C ALA A 19 -7.55 17.03 -7.67
N ASN A 20 -7.42 17.39 -6.40
CA ASN A 20 -7.32 18.78 -5.96
C ASN A 20 -5.91 19.37 -6.09
N GLY A 21 -4.97 18.64 -6.69
CA GLY A 21 -3.61 19.13 -6.94
C GLY A 21 -2.70 19.06 -5.71
N SER A 22 -3.08 18.36 -4.64
CA SER A 22 -2.26 18.24 -3.44
C SER A 22 -0.90 17.63 -3.74
N THR A 23 0.16 18.22 -3.21
CA THR A 23 1.54 17.75 -3.30
C THR A 23 2.06 17.18 -1.99
N SER A 24 1.29 17.30 -0.90
CA SER A 24 1.63 16.82 0.43
C SER A 24 0.54 15.90 0.97
N PHE A 25 0.98 14.93 1.77
CA PHE A 25 0.13 13.93 2.44
C PHE A 25 0.52 13.89 3.92
N THR A 26 -0.41 13.52 4.78
CA THR A 26 -0.09 13.39 6.20
C THR A 26 0.85 12.19 6.41
N ALA A 27 1.67 12.26 7.47
CA ALA A 27 2.56 11.14 7.81
C ALA A 27 1.79 9.82 7.97
N LYS A 28 0.56 9.88 8.52
CA LYS A 28 -0.29 8.69 8.76
C LYS A 28 -0.85 8.07 7.49
N GLN A 29 -1.01 8.82 6.39
CA GLN A 29 -1.38 8.23 5.10
C GLN A 29 -0.24 7.38 4.49
N HIS A 30 0.98 7.53 5.01
CA HIS A 30 2.13 6.69 4.70
C HIS A 30 2.34 6.46 3.19
N VAL A 31 2.30 7.57 2.44
CA VAL A 31 2.35 7.57 0.97
C VAL A 31 3.80 7.41 0.48
N ILE A 32 4.04 6.40 -0.36
CA ILE A 32 5.28 6.18 -1.10
C ILE A 32 5.02 6.58 -2.55
N GLN A 33 5.72 7.61 -3.04
CA GLN A 33 5.51 8.13 -4.40
C GLN A 33 6.46 7.46 -5.39
N LEU A 34 5.91 6.90 -6.47
CA LEU A 34 6.66 6.27 -7.57
C LEU A 34 6.33 6.97 -8.89
N PRO A 35 7.02 8.08 -9.25
CA PRO A 35 6.62 8.90 -10.39
C PRO A 35 7.05 8.34 -11.75
N GLN A 36 8.00 7.41 -11.80
CA GLN A 36 8.58 6.91 -13.04
C GLN A 36 7.73 5.81 -13.66
N ALA A 37 7.48 5.90 -14.97
CA ALA A 37 6.69 4.91 -15.70
C ALA A 37 7.51 3.67 -16.09
N ASN A 38 6.86 2.51 -16.01
CA ASN A 38 7.32 1.22 -16.52
C ASN A 38 8.67 0.72 -15.97
N GLN A 39 9.05 1.16 -14.77
CA GLN A 39 10.25 0.73 -14.07
C GLN A 39 9.95 -0.45 -13.14
N TRP A 40 10.91 -1.36 -12.99
CA TRP A 40 10.88 -2.33 -11.90
C TRP A 40 11.26 -1.64 -10.60
N VAL A 41 10.45 -1.83 -9.57
CA VAL A 41 10.73 -1.36 -8.21
C VAL A 41 10.71 -2.55 -7.27
N SER A 42 11.62 -2.56 -6.31
CA SER A 42 11.72 -3.62 -5.31
C SER A 42 11.45 -3.07 -3.92
N PHE A 43 10.64 -3.80 -3.16
CA PHE A 43 10.30 -3.48 -1.78
C PHE A 43 10.80 -4.61 -0.90
N VAL A 44 11.50 -4.27 0.17
CA VAL A 44 11.88 -5.22 1.23
C VAL A 44 11.10 -4.86 2.48
N VAL A 45 10.22 -5.75 2.90
CA VAL A 45 9.50 -5.63 4.18
C VAL A 45 10.21 -6.53 5.18
N HIS A 46 10.74 -5.94 6.24
CA HIS A 46 11.36 -6.66 7.35
C HIS A 46 10.50 -6.51 8.60
N LEU A 47 10.39 -7.60 9.38
CA LEU A 47 9.52 -7.70 10.53
C LEU A 47 10.28 -8.23 11.74
N PRO A 48 10.38 -7.47 12.85
CA PRO A 48 11.01 -7.97 14.07
C PRO A 48 10.08 -8.83 14.95
N PHE A 49 8.80 -8.92 14.60
CA PHE A 49 7.75 -9.59 15.40
C PHE A 49 7.60 -11.06 15.03
N THR A 50 7.22 -11.88 16.01
CA THR A 50 7.17 -13.35 15.90
C THR A 50 5.89 -13.90 15.26
N GLN A 51 5.22 -13.14 14.40
CA GLN A 51 3.98 -13.56 13.75
C GLN A 51 4.12 -13.44 12.24
N ASP A 52 3.60 -14.41 11.50
CA ASP A 52 3.55 -14.32 10.04
C ASP A 52 2.46 -13.35 9.58
N HIS A 53 2.72 -12.62 8.50
CA HIS A 53 1.75 -11.68 7.93
C HIS A 53 1.54 -11.95 6.44
N PRO A 54 0.30 -12.20 5.97
CA PRO A 54 0.02 -12.27 4.55
C PRO A 54 0.01 -10.85 3.97
N MET A 55 1.02 -10.48 3.19
CA MET A 55 1.16 -9.16 2.57
C MET A 55 0.50 -9.16 1.19
N TYR A 56 -0.46 -8.26 1.00
CA TYR A 56 -1.23 -8.07 -0.24
C TYR A 56 -0.92 -6.70 -0.86
N LEU A 57 -0.79 -6.66 -2.18
CA LEU A 57 -0.60 -5.43 -2.96
C LEU A 57 -1.77 -5.25 -3.93
N HIS A 58 -2.44 -4.10 -3.86
CA HIS A 58 -3.48 -3.73 -4.81
C HIS A 58 -2.85 -3.33 -6.16
N GLY A 59 -3.61 -3.49 -7.24
CA GLY A 59 -3.26 -2.98 -8.57
C GLY A 59 -2.18 -3.77 -9.34
N HIS A 60 -1.51 -4.73 -8.69
CA HIS A 60 -0.37 -5.45 -9.24
C HIS A 60 -0.30 -6.90 -8.75
N ASP A 61 0.13 -7.79 -9.64
CA ASP A 61 0.90 -8.96 -9.18
C ASP A 61 2.36 -8.54 -8.99
N PHE A 62 3.01 -9.06 -7.95
CA PHE A 62 4.44 -8.88 -7.73
C PHE A 62 5.21 -10.20 -7.86
N LEU A 63 6.48 -10.09 -8.24
CA LEU A 63 7.47 -11.16 -8.15
C LEU A 63 7.94 -11.31 -6.71
N ILE A 64 7.98 -12.54 -6.19
CA ILE A 64 8.60 -12.85 -4.90
C ILE A 64 10.09 -13.12 -5.14
N LEU A 65 10.93 -12.13 -4.83
CA LEU A 65 12.38 -12.21 -5.05
C LEU A 65 13.07 -13.04 -3.96
N ALA A 66 12.67 -12.84 -2.70
CA ALA A 66 13.18 -13.61 -1.58
C ALA A 66 12.20 -13.53 -0.41
N SER A 67 12.15 -14.58 0.41
CA SER A 67 11.40 -14.60 1.66
C SER A 67 12.07 -15.58 2.61
N GLY A 68 12.19 -15.19 3.87
CA GLY A 68 12.88 -16.01 4.86
C GLY A 68 12.79 -15.46 6.27
N TYR A 69 13.29 -16.26 7.21
CA TYR A 69 13.47 -15.88 8.61
C TYR A 69 14.79 -15.14 8.80
N GLY A 70 14.89 -14.31 9.84
CA GLY A 70 16.05 -13.50 10.16
C GLY A 70 16.12 -12.17 9.40
N ASP A 71 17.29 -11.55 9.48
CA ASP A 71 17.53 -10.28 8.80
C ASP A 71 17.64 -10.46 7.29
N PHE A 72 17.18 -9.46 6.55
CA PHE A 72 17.36 -9.44 5.10
C PHE A 72 18.84 -9.20 4.76
N ASP A 73 19.39 -10.10 3.96
CA ASP A 73 20.68 -9.93 3.28
C ASP A 73 20.43 -9.88 1.77
N SER A 74 21.05 -8.93 1.07
CA SER A 74 20.87 -8.76 -0.38
C SER A 74 21.32 -9.98 -1.19
N SER A 75 22.24 -10.80 -0.66
CA SER A 75 22.62 -12.09 -1.24
C SER A 75 21.49 -13.13 -1.26
N SER A 76 20.42 -12.90 -0.50
CA SER A 76 19.20 -13.73 -0.54
C SER A 76 18.44 -13.59 -1.87
N ILE A 77 18.64 -12.48 -2.60
CA ILE A 77 18.11 -12.31 -3.96
C ILE A 77 19.11 -12.92 -4.93
N THR A 78 18.83 -14.15 -5.36
CA THR A 78 19.71 -14.90 -6.25
C THR A 78 19.44 -14.60 -7.73
N GLN A 79 20.35 -14.96 -8.62
CA GLN A 79 20.11 -14.83 -10.07
C GLN A 79 18.87 -15.62 -10.52
N SER A 80 18.59 -16.77 -9.91
CA SER A 80 17.39 -17.56 -10.20
C SER A 80 16.12 -16.87 -9.74
N SER A 81 16.15 -16.10 -8.65
CA SER A 81 15.00 -15.29 -8.22
C SER A 81 14.62 -14.18 -9.21
N LEU A 82 15.53 -13.82 -10.12
CA LEU A 82 15.29 -12.82 -11.16
C LEU A 82 14.72 -13.45 -12.44
N VAL A 83 14.64 -14.78 -12.53
CA VAL A 83 14.18 -15.51 -13.70
C VAL A 83 12.89 -16.26 -13.37
N ASN A 84 11.76 -15.70 -13.81
CA ASN A 84 10.43 -16.29 -13.64
C ASN A 84 10.11 -16.66 -12.18
N ALA A 85 10.42 -15.76 -11.24
CA ALA A 85 9.99 -15.90 -9.86
C ALA A 85 8.46 -16.05 -9.74
N PRO A 86 7.98 -16.70 -8.66
CA PRO A 86 6.55 -16.74 -8.35
C PRO A 86 5.94 -15.34 -8.44
N ARG A 87 4.86 -15.21 -9.22
CA ARG A 87 4.16 -13.94 -9.45
C ARG A 87 2.72 -14.06 -8.96
N ARG A 88 2.33 -13.19 -8.03
CA ARG A 88 0.99 -13.16 -7.42
C ARG A 88 0.78 -11.86 -6.64
N ASP A 89 -0.43 -11.66 -6.13
CA ASP A 89 -0.85 -10.46 -5.42
C ASP A 89 -0.68 -10.53 -3.88
N ILE A 90 -0.51 -11.74 -3.33
CA ILE A 90 -0.36 -11.98 -1.88
C ILE A 90 0.77 -12.97 -1.58
N ALA A 91 1.61 -12.67 -0.59
CA ALA A 91 2.68 -13.55 -0.14
C ALA A 91 2.90 -13.45 1.37
N MET A 92 3.43 -14.51 1.98
CA MET A 92 3.73 -14.50 3.41
C MET A 92 5.00 -13.70 3.68
N LEU A 93 4.92 -12.78 4.63
CA LEU A 93 6.03 -12.20 5.37
C LEU A 93 6.26 -13.07 6.62
N PRO A 94 7.34 -13.85 6.69
CA PRO A 94 7.61 -14.72 7.81
C PRO A 94 7.86 -13.93 9.11
N ALA A 95 7.47 -14.54 10.23
CA ALA A 95 7.78 -14.12 11.58
C ALA A 95 9.29 -13.86 11.75
N SER A 96 9.66 -12.76 12.40
CA SER A 96 11.04 -12.38 12.65
C SER A 96 11.91 -12.48 11.38
N GLY A 97 11.35 -12.07 10.24
CA GLY A 97 11.85 -12.36 8.90
C GLY A 97 11.70 -11.21 7.92
N TYR A 98 11.74 -11.55 6.64
CA TYR A 98 11.60 -10.59 5.55
C TYR A 98 10.84 -11.15 4.35
N LEU A 99 10.32 -10.22 3.55
CA LEU A 99 9.73 -10.45 2.24
C LEU A 99 10.26 -9.38 1.27
N ALA A 100 10.98 -9.83 0.25
CA ALA A 100 11.45 -8.99 -0.85
C ALA A 100 10.59 -9.26 -2.09
N ILE A 101 9.91 -8.23 -2.57
CA ILE A 101 9.03 -8.29 -3.74
C ILE A 101 9.46 -7.27 -4.80
N ALA A 102 9.10 -7.51 -6.05
CA ALA A 102 9.22 -6.51 -7.11
C ALA A 102 7.99 -6.47 -8.00
N PHE A 103 7.61 -5.27 -8.41
CA PHE A 103 6.53 -5.04 -9.37
C PHE A 103 6.95 -3.96 -10.36
N ARG A 104 6.22 -3.84 -11.47
CA ARG A 104 6.49 -2.84 -12.49
C ARG A 104 5.53 -1.67 -12.33
N THR A 105 6.02 -0.44 -12.45
CA THR A 105 5.18 0.77 -12.39
C THR A 105 4.40 1.00 -13.69
N ASP A 106 3.59 0.04 -14.10
CA ASP A 106 2.81 0.06 -15.34
C ASP A 106 1.33 0.46 -15.15
N ASN A 107 0.89 0.77 -13.93
CA ASN A 107 -0.51 1.04 -13.59
C ASN A 107 -0.67 2.29 -12.68
N PRO A 108 -0.87 3.50 -13.25
CA PRO A 108 -1.04 4.72 -12.46
C PRO A 108 -2.21 4.63 -11.47
N GLY A 109 -1.95 4.89 -10.18
CA GLY A 109 -2.98 4.80 -9.15
C GLY A 109 -2.48 5.05 -7.74
N ALA A 110 -3.40 4.94 -6.78
CA ALA A 110 -3.11 4.92 -5.35
C ALA A 110 -3.40 3.51 -4.81
N TRP A 111 -2.34 2.70 -4.68
CA TRP A 111 -2.44 1.27 -4.39
C TRP A 111 -2.07 0.97 -2.95
N LEU A 112 -2.96 0.33 -2.21
CA LEU A 112 -2.66 -0.09 -0.85
C LEU A 112 -1.77 -1.34 -0.86
N MET A 113 -0.73 -1.37 -0.03
CA MET A 113 -0.02 -2.58 0.33
C MET A 113 -0.19 -2.81 1.82
N HIS A 114 -0.74 -3.95 2.21
CA HIS A 114 -1.12 -4.19 3.61
C HIS A 114 -1.09 -5.66 3.99
N CYS A 115 -1.03 -5.91 5.30
CA CYS A 115 -1.33 -7.25 5.80
C CYS A 115 -2.82 -7.56 5.62
N ARG A 116 -3.16 -8.78 5.20
CA ARG A 116 -4.52 -9.23 4.89
C ARG A 116 -5.28 -9.78 6.10
N ILE A 117 -4.69 -9.72 7.29
CA ILE A 117 -5.38 -9.98 8.57
C ILE A 117 -6.09 -8.69 8.96
N ALA A 118 -7.43 -8.73 9.01
CA ALA A 118 -8.27 -7.54 9.22
C ALA A 118 -7.82 -6.70 10.42
N TRP A 119 -7.59 -7.33 11.57
CA TRP A 119 -7.15 -6.65 12.79
C TRP A 119 -5.82 -5.89 12.61
N HIS A 120 -4.83 -6.51 11.94
CA HIS A 120 -3.57 -5.84 11.65
C HIS A 120 -3.72 -4.69 10.65
N THR A 121 -4.60 -4.82 9.66
CA THR A 121 -4.90 -3.71 8.74
C THR A 121 -5.57 -2.55 9.49
N SER A 122 -6.59 -2.84 10.31
CA SER A 122 -7.26 -1.88 11.19
C SER A 122 -6.28 -1.18 12.15
N GLU A 123 -5.26 -1.88 12.66
CA GLU A 123 -4.20 -1.32 13.50
C GLU A 123 -3.17 -0.49 12.71
N GLY A 124 -3.27 -0.46 11.38
CA GLY A 124 -2.47 0.38 10.49
C GLY A 124 -1.24 -0.31 9.90
N PHE A 125 -1.24 -1.65 9.79
CA PHE A 125 -0.18 -2.39 9.11
C PHE A 125 -0.33 -2.33 7.58
N ALA A 126 -0.16 -1.11 7.06
CA ALA A 126 -0.28 -0.77 5.64
C ALA A 126 0.66 0.39 5.23
N VAL A 127 0.84 0.53 3.93
CA VAL A 127 1.37 1.70 3.21
C VAL A 127 0.52 1.93 1.97
N GLN A 128 0.59 3.14 1.40
CA GLN A 128 -0.05 3.43 0.12
C GLN A 128 1.00 3.84 -0.91
N ILE A 129 0.98 3.19 -2.05
CA ILE A 129 1.85 3.47 -3.19
C ILE A 129 1.11 4.42 -4.11
N LEU A 130 1.59 5.66 -4.23
CA LEU A 130 1.09 6.62 -5.20
C LEU A 130 1.95 6.55 -6.46
N GLU A 131 1.49 5.72 -7.38
CA GLU A 131 2.16 5.39 -8.62
C GLU A 131 1.75 6.36 -9.73
N ARG A 132 2.76 6.95 -10.39
CA ARG A 132 2.59 7.79 -11.60
C ARG A 132 1.46 8.80 -11.44
N LYS A 133 1.49 9.55 -10.34
CA LYS A 133 0.45 10.52 -9.93
C LYS A 133 -0.08 11.40 -11.08
N SER A 134 0.79 11.87 -11.96
CA SER A 134 0.43 12.74 -13.09
C SER A 134 -0.39 12.06 -14.20
N GLU A 135 -0.45 10.72 -14.19
CA GLU A 135 -1.10 9.90 -15.22
C GLU A 135 -2.38 9.22 -14.69
N ILE A 136 -2.76 9.47 -13.44
CA ILE A 136 -3.97 8.90 -12.84
C ILE A 136 -5.20 9.54 -13.50
N SER A 137 -6.03 8.71 -14.13
CA SER A 137 -7.35 9.10 -14.62
C SER A 137 -8.38 9.01 -13.50
N ILE A 138 -9.14 10.09 -13.26
CA ILE A 138 -10.10 10.19 -12.16
C ILE A 138 -11.43 10.70 -12.70
N ASP A 139 -12.51 9.93 -12.49
CA ASP A 139 -13.86 10.47 -12.62
C ASP A 139 -14.15 11.42 -11.45
N ARG A 140 -13.85 12.69 -11.66
CA ARG A 140 -14.02 13.74 -10.65
C ARG A 140 -15.48 13.90 -10.22
N THR A 141 -16.42 13.69 -11.13
CA THR A 141 -17.85 13.88 -10.85
C THR A 141 -18.33 12.79 -9.90
N GLN A 142 -18.01 11.53 -10.20
CA GLN A 142 -18.37 10.41 -9.33
C GLN A 142 -17.65 10.48 -7.98
N LEU A 143 -16.35 10.77 -7.98
CA LEU A 143 -15.57 10.87 -6.75
C LEU A 143 -16.11 11.98 -5.84
N HIS A 144 -16.36 13.17 -6.40
CA HIS A 144 -16.85 14.33 -5.65
C HIS A 144 -18.27 14.14 -5.12
N SER A 145 -19.18 13.61 -5.95
CA SER A 145 -20.55 13.33 -5.51
C SER A 145 -20.61 12.30 -4.39
N THR A 146 -19.74 11.27 -4.43
CA THR A 146 -19.62 10.28 -3.37
C THR A 146 -19.11 10.90 -2.06
N CYS A 147 -18.04 11.70 -2.12
CA CYS A 147 -17.51 12.41 -0.93
C CYS A 147 -18.54 13.37 -0.31
N ILE A 148 -19.31 14.10 -1.12
CA ILE A 148 -20.40 14.96 -0.60
C ILE A 148 -21.44 14.13 0.15
N ASN A 149 -21.87 13.00 -0.42
CA ASN A 149 -22.88 12.15 0.20
C ASN A 149 -22.35 11.50 1.49
N TRP A 150 -21.08 11.08 1.49
CA TRP A 150 -20.41 10.56 2.68
C TRP A 150 -20.36 11.60 3.80
N ASN A 151 -19.91 12.82 3.51
CA ASN A 151 -19.79 13.88 4.53
C ASN A 151 -21.16 14.25 5.13
N LYS A 152 -22.23 14.27 4.31
CA LYS A 152 -23.61 14.44 4.81
C LYS A 152 -24.03 13.31 5.72
N TYR A 153 -23.71 12.06 5.35
CA TYR A 153 -24.05 10.88 6.14
C TYR A 153 -23.33 10.87 7.49
N VAL A 154 -22.02 11.09 7.49
CA VAL A 154 -21.18 11.13 8.71
C VAL A 154 -21.70 12.19 9.68
N ALA A 155 -22.00 13.40 9.20
CA ALA A 155 -22.55 14.46 10.03
C ALA A 155 -23.95 14.12 10.60
N ALA A 156 -24.78 13.41 9.84
CA ALA A 156 -26.13 13.04 10.26
C ALA A 156 -26.17 11.84 11.21
N LYS A 157 -25.16 10.98 11.18
CA LYS A 157 -25.11 9.71 11.92
C LYS A 157 -24.05 9.66 13.01
N ASP A 158 -23.26 10.72 13.16
CA ASP A 158 -22.16 10.82 14.14
C ASP A 158 -21.17 9.65 14.00
N VAL A 159 -20.76 9.37 12.75
CA VAL A 159 -19.85 8.25 12.46
C VAL A 159 -18.42 8.67 12.73
N GLY A 160 -17.75 7.96 13.64
CA GLY A 160 -16.33 8.12 13.93
C GLY A 160 -15.45 7.09 13.23
N GLN A 161 -14.24 7.48 12.84
CA GLN A 161 -13.19 6.56 12.40
C GLN A 161 -12.34 6.14 13.61
N HIS A 162 -12.51 4.89 14.06
CA HIS A 162 -11.88 4.37 15.27
C HIS A 162 -10.58 3.57 15.03
N ASP A 163 -10.26 3.28 13.76
CA ASP A 163 -9.09 2.50 13.36
C ASP A 163 -8.38 3.15 12.15
N SER A 164 -7.60 2.37 11.40
CA SER A 164 -6.88 2.83 10.21
C SER A 164 -7.81 3.27 9.07
N GLY A 165 -9.07 2.83 9.06
CA GLY A 165 -10.08 3.11 8.06
C GLY A 165 -9.97 2.30 6.77
N VAL A 166 -9.36 1.12 6.82
CA VAL A 166 -9.29 0.14 5.70
C VAL A 166 -10.00 -1.15 6.09
#